data_AF-A0A7K9A3G2-F1
#
_entry.id   AF-A0A7K9A3G2-F1
#
_cell.length_a   1.000
_cell.length_b   1.000
_cell.length_c   1.000
_cell.angle_alpha   90.00
_cell.angle_beta   90.00
_cell.angle_gamma   90.00
#
_symmetry.space_group_name_H-M   'P 1'
#
loop_
_entity.id
_entity.type
_entity.pdbx_description
1 polymer ?
#
loop_
_entity_poly.entity_id
_entity_poly.type
_entity_poly.pdbx_seq_one_letter_code
_entity_poly.pdbx_strand_id
1 'polypeptide(L)'
;SVLLARSLFVCGISTVLQTTLGSRLPLVQIPSFEYLVPAIVLSSHLSSGASTDKNGTAMVSTCPALHCTVAGSQAASLQEVSGAVLVSGLIQLVLGVFGMCGWTAWHCGPMVLAPSLSVIGLSAYKEAALFCSTNWGIALLLMFLAVTFSQHLQSCRLPFCAWLRAWEGFTEPSVPTLRMFSVLLPFAGVCVVCAILSCFHISWESLNLAMAQLSWANSTFHAPWVHIPYAGEWGWPLLTPRALAVGVAMAIGCSMNSVGCYVLCGRLLRAPRLPPHACNRGLCMEGLGSLLAGLLGTPGGTASSIANTCATGLTQAGSRLSVQVSALACVVLGMSPRLAGLLTHIPLAVHGGVLCVTYAVAVGMGISYFQYADIDSGRNIFIVGFAMFMALLVPRWFGTALTHLATGWVPLDLFFLSLLMAPVFLTGFLSFFLDNTVSG
;
A
#
# COMPACT_ATOMS: atom_id res chain seq x y z
N SER A 1 0.00 -6.00 17.65
CA SER A 1 -0.34 -7.35 17.12
C SER A 1 -1.82 -7.47 16.72
N VAL A 2 -2.79 -7.06 17.56
CA VAL A 2 -4.23 -7.21 17.26
C VAL A 2 -4.68 -6.48 15.99
N LEU A 3 -4.31 -5.20 15.82
CA LEU A 3 -4.64 -4.44 14.60
C LEU A 3 -4.03 -5.08 13.35
N LEU A 4 -2.79 -5.57 13.43
CA LEU A 4 -2.13 -6.27 12.33
C LEU A 4 -2.88 -7.57 11.98
N ALA A 5 -3.30 -8.34 12.98
CA ALA A 5 -4.10 -9.55 12.79
C ALA A 5 -5.42 -9.25 12.07
N ARG A 6 -6.15 -8.21 12.50
CA ARG A 6 -7.38 -7.76 11.83
C ARG A 6 -7.13 -7.35 10.38
N SER A 7 -6.09 -6.56 10.12
CA SER A 7 -5.74 -6.16 8.76
C SER A 7 -5.40 -7.37 7.89
N LEU A 8 -4.64 -8.35 8.40
CA LEU A 8 -4.32 -9.59 7.68
C LEU A 8 -5.58 -10.42 7.38
N PHE A 9 -6.49 -10.52 8.35
CA PHE A 9 -7.76 -11.23 8.19
C PHE A 9 -8.60 -10.63 7.07
N VAL A 10 -8.80 -9.30 7.11
CA VAL A 10 -9.57 -8.56 6.10
C VAL A 10 -8.90 -8.61 4.73
N CYS A 11 -7.59 -8.41 4.67
CA CYS A 11 -6.83 -8.47 3.42
C CYS A 11 -6.86 -9.86 2.80
N GLY A 12 -6.81 -10.92 3.62
CA GLY A 12 -6.97 -12.30 3.17
C GLY A 12 -8.34 -12.52 2.52
N ILE A 13 -9.43 -12.17 3.21
CA ILE A 13 -10.80 -12.28 2.66
C ILE A 13 -10.94 -11.46 1.37
N SER A 14 -10.46 -10.22 1.38
CA SER A 14 -10.54 -9.31 0.23
C SER A 14 -9.73 -9.81 -0.96
N THR A 15 -8.58 -10.44 -0.72
CA THR A 15 -7.76 -11.06 -1.78
C THR A 15 -8.46 -12.28 -2.39
N VAL A 16 -9.10 -13.11 -1.57
CA VAL A 16 -9.91 -14.23 -2.08
C VAL A 16 -11.07 -13.70 -2.94
N LEU A 17 -11.80 -12.69 -2.48
CA LEU A 17 -12.88 -12.06 -3.24
C LEU A 17 -12.37 -11.45 -4.55
N GLN A 18 -11.23 -10.75 -4.51
CA GLN A 18 -10.66 -10.09 -5.69
C GLN A 18 -10.23 -11.09 -6.77
N THR A 19 -9.62 -12.20 -6.36
CA THR A 19 -9.09 -13.22 -7.29
C THR A 19 -10.17 -14.14 -7.85
N THR A 20 -11.30 -14.31 -7.15
CA THR A 20 -12.43 -15.17 -7.56
C THR A 20 -13.52 -14.41 -8.30
N LEU A 21 -14.09 -13.38 -7.66
CA LEU A 21 -15.27 -12.63 -8.11
C LEU A 21 -14.93 -11.24 -8.66
N GLY A 22 -13.80 -10.66 -8.25
CA GLY A 22 -13.37 -9.31 -8.64
C GLY A 22 -12.76 -9.24 -10.04
N SER A 23 -11.57 -8.65 -10.13
CA SER A 23 -10.82 -8.51 -11.39
C SER A 23 -10.27 -9.83 -11.91
N ARG A 24 -10.18 -10.85 -11.06
CA ARG A 24 -9.54 -12.14 -11.38
C ARG A 24 -8.09 -11.96 -11.83
N LEU A 25 -7.40 -10.94 -11.36
CA LEU A 25 -5.96 -10.86 -11.50
C LEU A 25 -5.28 -11.47 -10.27
N PRO A 26 -4.03 -11.95 -10.39
CA PRO A 26 -3.24 -12.43 -9.25
C PRO A 26 -2.76 -11.24 -8.38
N LEU A 27 -3.71 -10.50 -7.82
CA LEU A 27 -3.50 -9.30 -7.01
C LEU A 27 -3.78 -9.59 -5.55
N VAL A 28 -2.80 -9.31 -4.70
CA VAL A 28 -2.96 -9.32 -3.24
C VAL A 28 -3.54 -7.98 -2.79
N GLN A 29 -4.58 -8.02 -1.96
CA GLN A 29 -5.13 -6.85 -1.27
C GLN A 29 -4.33 -6.59 0.00
N ILE A 30 -3.99 -5.33 0.27
CA ILE A 30 -3.23 -4.90 1.45
C ILE A 30 -3.85 -3.63 2.05
N PRO A 31 -3.56 -3.27 3.32
CA PRO A 31 -3.84 -1.92 3.79
C PRO A 31 -3.06 -0.92 2.94
N SER A 32 -3.75 0.08 2.38
CA SER A 32 -3.14 1.03 1.44
C SER A 32 -2.59 2.27 2.12
N PHE A 33 -1.43 2.73 1.64
CA PHE A 33 -0.80 3.99 2.06
C PHE A 33 -1.69 5.21 1.76
N GLU A 34 -2.59 5.11 0.77
CA GLU A 34 -3.54 6.18 0.42
C GLU A 34 -4.55 6.47 1.55
N TYR A 35 -4.75 5.54 2.49
CA TYR A 35 -5.56 5.78 3.69
C TYR A 35 -4.75 6.39 4.84
N LEU A 36 -3.42 6.24 4.83
CA LEU A 36 -2.58 6.60 5.97
C LEU A 36 -2.50 8.13 6.14
N VAL A 37 -2.21 8.86 5.06
CA VAL A 37 -2.10 10.33 5.13
C VAL A 37 -3.43 10.97 5.54
N PRO A 38 -4.58 10.65 4.90
CA PRO A 38 -5.86 11.23 5.30
C PRO A 38 -6.29 10.81 6.72
N ALA A 39 -5.94 9.61 7.19
CA ALA A 39 -6.20 9.19 8.57
C ALA A 39 -5.38 10.00 9.60
N ILE A 40 -4.12 10.32 9.30
CA ILE A 40 -3.28 11.18 10.15
C ILE A 40 -3.82 12.61 10.19
N VAL A 41 -4.25 13.14 9.03
CA VAL A 41 -4.88 14.45 8.93
C VAL A 41 -6.17 14.50 9.76
N LEU A 42 -7.04 13.48 9.67
CA LEU A 42 -8.28 13.41 10.44
C LEU A 42 -8.03 13.31 11.96
N SER A 43 -7.07 12.48 12.38
CA SER A 43 -6.75 12.26 13.79
C SER A 43 -6.06 13.46 14.46
N SER A 44 -5.15 14.14 13.76
CA SER A 44 -4.48 15.34 14.27
C SER A 44 -5.45 16.51 14.52
N HIS A 45 -6.46 16.68 13.66
CA HIS A 45 -7.51 17.68 13.85
C HIS A 45 -8.45 17.39 15.02
N LEU A 46 -8.64 16.11 15.39
CA LEU A 46 -9.39 15.75 16.59
C LEU A 46 -8.64 16.16 17.87
N SER A 47 -7.30 16.04 17.88
CA SER A 47 -6.47 16.48 19.01
C SER A 47 -6.46 18.00 19.20
N SER A 48 -6.73 18.77 18.15
CA SER A 48 -6.77 20.24 18.23
C SER A 48 -8.16 20.80 18.53
N GLY A 49 -9.22 19.99 18.39
CA GLY A 49 -10.62 20.41 18.55
C GLY A 49 -11.29 20.03 19.86
N ALA A 50 -10.59 19.39 20.80
CA ALA A 50 -11.16 18.88 22.06
C ALA A 50 -10.86 19.80 23.26
N SER A 51 -11.27 21.07 23.19
CA SER A 51 -11.52 21.90 24.39
C SER A 51 -12.42 23.10 24.05
N THR A 52 -13.72 22.85 23.95
CA THR A 52 -14.72 23.91 24.15
C THR A 52 -15.49 23.59 25.41
N ASP A 53 -14.96 24.02 26.55
CA ASP A 53 -15.73 24.08 27.78
C ASP A 53 -16.82 25.15 27.64
N LYS A 54 -17.98 24.88 28.26
CA LYS A 54 -19.17 25.75 28.26
C LYS A 54 -18.98 27.12 28.96
N ASN A 55 -17.77 27.46 29.37
CA ASN A 55 -17.38 28.79 29.82
C ASN A 55 -16.39 29.34 28.80
N GLY A 56 -16.78 30.36 28.03
CA GLY A 56 -16.09 30.88 26.84
C GLY A 56 -14.68 31.46 27.06
N THR A 57 -13.74 30.64 27.52
CA THR A 57 -12.32 30.95 27.58
C THR A 57 -11.58 29.89 26.78
N ALA A 58 -11.16 30.27 25.57
CA ALA A 58 -10.30 29.45 24.73
C ALA A 58 -8.90 29.37 25.37
N MET A 59 -8.61 28.26 26.04
CA MET A 59 -7.25 27.90 26.42
C MET A 59 -6.71 26.92 25.38
N VAL A 60 -5.73 27.39 24.60
CA VAL A 60 -4.88 26.54 23.77
C VAL A 60 -4.07 25.67 24.73
N SER A 61 -4.51 24.44 24.95
CA SER A 61 -3.68 23.44 25.61
C SER A 61 -2.64 22.94 24.61
N THR A 62 -1.56 23.71 24.41
CA THR A 62 -0.31 23.17 23.87
C THR A 62 0.19 22.12 24.85
N CYS A 63 0.03 20.84 24.51
CA CYS A 63 0.75 19.77 25.22
C CYS A 63 2.17 19.68 24.63
N PRO A 64 3.22 19.99 25.40
CA PRO A 64 4.57 19.60 25.04
C PRO A 64 4.68 18.08 25.18
N ALA A 65 5.56 17.48 24.38
CA ALA A 65 5.74 16.05 24.27
C ALA A 65 6.02 15.34 25.61
N LEU A 66 5.73 14.03 25.62
CA LEU A 66 5.97 13.02 26.65
C LEU A 66 4.98 13.05 27.84
N HIS A 67 4.14 12.03 27.93
CA HIS A 67 3.25 11.70 29.07
C HIS A 67 1.94 12.46 29.20
N CYS A 68 1.05 12.32 28.21
CA CYS A 68 -0.39 12.37 28.49
C CYS A 68 -0.99 10.97 28.41
N THR A 69 -1.75 10.59 29.42
CA THR A 69 -2.53 9.35 29.52
C THR A 69 -3.78 9.45 28.63
N VAL A 70 -3.58 9.27 27.33
CA VAL A 70 -4.57 9.47 26.26
C VAL A 70 -5.18 8.13 25.81
N ALA A 71 -5.81 7.37 26.70
CA ALA A 71 -6.47 6.12 26.31
C ALA A 71 -7.84 6.36 25.65
N GLY A 72 -8.59 7.39 26.10
CA GLY A 72 -9.93 7.71 25.61
C GLY A 72 -9.97 8.40 24.24
N SER A 73 -9.05 9.33 23.95
CA SER A 73 -9.07 10.05 22.66
C SER A 73 -8.49 9.23 21.50
N GLN A 74 -7.62 8.26 21.77
CA GLN A 74 -7.12 7.33 20.74
C GLN A 74 -8.22 6.40 20.23
N ALA A 75 -9.07 5.89 21.11
CA ALA A 75 -10.21 5.06 20.71
C ALA A 75 -11.23 5.84 19.87
N ALA A 76 -11.56 7.08 20.26
CA ALA A 76 -12.46 7.95 19.50
C ALA A 76 -11.90 8.31 18.11
N SER A 77 -10.60 8.61 18.02
CA SER A 77 -9.94 8.89 16.75
C SER A 77 -9.94 7.67 15.82
N LEU A 78 -9.69 6.48 16.35
CA LEU A 78 -9.75 5.24 15.56
C LEU A 78 -11.16 4.91 15.09
N GLN A 79 -12.18 5.16 15.91
CA GLN A 79 -13.58 5.00 15.52
C GLN A 79 -13.97 5.95 14.39
N GLU A 80 -13.53 7.21 14.43
CA GLU A 80 -13.79 8.19 13.37
C GLU A 80 -13.05 7.83 12.07
N VAL A 81 -11.78 7.41 12.14
CA VAL A 81 -11.03 6.91 10.98
C VAL A 81 -11.67 5.66 10.40
N SER A 82 -12.12 4.72 11.24
CA SER A 82 -12.84 3.53 10.77
C SER A 82 -14.17 3.87 10.08
N GLY A 83 -14.85 4.94 10.52
CA GLY A 83 -16.00 5.52 9.84
C GLY A 83 -15.65 6.06 8.46
N ALA A 84 -14.54 6.79 8.32
CA ALA A 84 -14.05 7.26 7.03
C ALA A 84 -13.69 6.10 6.08
N VAL A 85 -13.07 5.03 6.59
CA VAL A 85 -12.77 3.81 5.83
C VAL A 85 -14.05 3.11 5.37
N LEU A 86 -15.07 3.04 6.23
CA LEU A 86 -16.37 2.47 5.89
C LEU A 86 -17.06 3.29 4.79
N VAL A 87 -17.06 4.61 4.90
CA VAL A 87 -17.56 5.52 3.84
C VAL A 87 -16.80 5.28 2.53
N SER A 88 -15.47 5.16 2.61
CA SER A 88 -14.65 4.90 1.44
C SER A 88 -15.06 3.61 0.72
N GLY A 89 -15.24 2.52 1.47
CA GLY A 89 -15.68 1.24 0.92
C GLY A 89 -17.06 1.32 0.26
N LEU A 90 -18.01 2.06 0.84
CA LEU A 90 -19.34 2.28 0.25
C LEU A 90 -19.21 3.00 -1.10
N ILE A 91 -18.41 4.06 -1.15
CA ILE A 91 -18.21 4.86 -2.37
C ILE A 91 -17.51 4.02 -3.43
N GLN A 92 -16.46 3.26 -3.09
CA GLN A 92 -15.78 2.37 -4.03
C GLN A 92 -16.72 1.31 -4.61
N LEU A 93 -17.58 0.73 -3.77
CA LEU A 93 -18.59 -0.23 -4.21
C LEU A 93 -19.58 0.41 -5.19
N VAL A 94 -20.06 1.61 -4.87
CA VAL A 94 -20.92 2.42 -5.75
C VAL A 94 -20.22 2.73 -7.09
N LEU A 95 -18.98 3.24 -7.07
CA LEU A 95 -18.19 3.54 -8.26
C LEU A 95 -17.95 2.30 -9.13
N GLY A 96 -17.73 1.13 -8.50
CA GLY A 96 -17.58 -0.14 -9.18
C GLY A 96 -18.86 -0.61 -9.85
N VAL A 97 -20.03 -0.48 -9.18
CA VAL A 97 -21.34 -0.87 -9.73
C VAL A 97 -21.77 0.04 -10.88
N PHE A 98 -21.57 1.36 -10.76
CA PHE A 98 -21.87 2.32 -11.83
C PHE A 98 -20.92 2.22 -13.04
N GLY A 99 -19.83 1.48 -12.88
CA GLY A 99 -18.91 1.19 -13.96
C GLY A 99 -17.91 2.31 -14.28
N MET A 100 -17.74 3.27 -13.37
CA MET A 100 -16.88 4.44 -13.56
C MET A 100 -15.41 4.07 -13.71
N CYS A 101 -14.95 3.02 -13.02
CA CYS A 101 -13.56 2.53 -13.06
C CYS A 101 -13.15 2.04 -14.45
N GLY A 102 -14.01 1.27 -15.10
CA GLY A 102 -13.81 0.79 -16.46
C GLY A 102 -13.87 1.92 -17.48
N TRP A 103 -14.75 2.90 -17.25
CA TRP A 103 -14.87 4.08 -18.10
C TRP A 103 -13.60 4.95 -18.06
N THR A 104 -13.08 5.25 -16.86
CA THR A 104 -11.84 6.03 -16.69
C THR A 104 -10.63 5.30 -17.25
N ALA A 105 -10.49 4.00 -16.99
CA ALA A 105 -9.38 3.20 -17.53
C ALA A 105 -9.34 3.17 -19.06
N TRP A 106 -10.49 3.30 -19.72
CA TRP A 106 -10.60 3.29 -21.18
C TRP A 106 -10.42 4.68 -21.81
N HIS A 107 -10.86 5.74 -21.13
CA HIS A 107 -10.70 7.13 -21.60
C HIS A 107 -9.31 7.71 -21.30
N CYS A 108 -8.59 7.20 -20.30
CA CYS A 108 -7.24 7.64 -20.00
C CYS A 108 -6.25 7.13 -21.05
N GLY A 109 -5.75 8.04 -21.88
CA GLY A 109 -4.69 7.77 -22.85
C GLY A 109 -3.33 7.45 -22.21
N PRO A 110 -2.33 7.07 -23.03
CA PRO A 110 -0.99 6.77 -22.54
C PRO A 110 -0.31 7.97 -21.85
N MET A 111 -0.67 9.21 -22.23
CA MET A 111 -0.18 10.45 -21.61
C MET A 111 -0.65 10.63 -20.16
N VAL A 112 -1.76 9.99 -19.75
CA VAL A 112 -2.26 10.04 -18.37
C VAL A 112 -1.78 8.83 -17.58
N LEU A 113 -1.82 7.65 -18.20
CA LEU A 113 -1.46 6.39 -17.54
C LEU A 113 0.04 6.29 -17.24
N ALA A 114 0.91 6.64 -18.19
CA ALA A 114 2.37 6.54 -18.01
C ALA A 114 2.92 7.38 -16.84
N PRO A 115 2.61 8.69 -16.71
CA PRO A 115 3.09 9.48 -15.57
C PRO A 115 2.44 9.01 -14.27
N SER A 116 1.15 8.65 -14.28
CA SER A 116 0.47 8.13 -13.09
C SER A 116 1.14 6.86 -12.56
N LEU A 117 1.44 5.88 -13.43
CA LEU A 117 2.16 4.66 -13.06
C LEU A 117 3.58 4.93 -12.56
N SER A 118 4.27 5.91 -13.16
CA SER A 118 5.60 6.32 -12.73
C SER A 118 5.56 6.97 -11.34
N VAL A 119 4.59 7.85 -11.08
CA VAL A 119 4.41 8.52 -9.78
C VAL A 119 3.91 7.55 -8.71
N ILE A 120 3.10 6.55 -9.05
CA ILE A 120 2.76 5.43 -8.15
C ILE A 120 4.04 4.78 -7.60
N GLY A 121 5.05 4.59 -8.44
CA GLY A 121 6.37 4.09 -8.05
C GLY A 121 7.16 5.10 -7.21
N LEU A 122 7.24 6.35 -7.68
CA LEU A 122 8.07 7.39 -7.05
C LEU A 122 7.51 7.83 -5.69
N SER A 123 6.20 7.86 -5.48
CA SER A 123 5.57 8.42 -4.27
C SER A 123 5.97 7.70 -2.98
N ALA A 124 6.29 6.40 -3.05
CA ALA A 124 6.66 5.60 -1.89
C ALA A 124 8.11 5.80 -1.42
N TYR A 125 8.89 6.68 -2.05
CA TYR A 125 10.31 6.86 -1.73
C TYR A 125 10.55 7.29 -0.27
N LYS A 126 9.66 8.12 0.30
CA LYS A 126 9.77 8.60 1.69
C LYS A 126 9.60 7.44 2.67
N GLU A 127 8.54 6.65 2.49
CA GLU A 127 8.25 5.49 3.35
C GLU A 127 9.36 4.43 3.24
N ALA A 128 9.82 4.16 2.02
CA ALA A 128 10.93 3.26 1.79
C ALA A 128 12.21 3.74 2.49
N ALA A 129 12.53 5.05 2.40
CA ALA A 129 13.69 5.64 3.07
C ALA A 129 13.57 5.59 4.61
N LEU A 130 12.38 5.84 5.15
CA LEU A 130 12.10 5.73 6.59
C LEU A 130 12.38 4.31 7.10
N PHE A 131 11.88 3.28 6.41
CA PHE A 131 12.15 1.90 6.80
C PHE A 131 13.62 1.50 6.63
N CYS A 132 14.27 1.93 5.54
CA CYS A 132 15.69 1.69 5.31
C CYS A 132 16.59 2.40 6.34
N SER A 133 16.20 3.57 6.84
CA SER A 133 16.99 4.33 7.82
C SER A 133 17.17 3.62 9.16
N THR A 134 16.35 2.60 9.46
CA THR A 134 16.56 1.74 10.62
C THR A 134 17.87 0.97 10.51
N ASN A 135 18.21 0.45 9.33
CA ASN A 135 19.42 -0.32 9.06
C ASN A 135 19.75 -0.37 7.56
N TRP A 136 20.53 0.61 7.08
CA TRP A 136 20.94 0.66 5.68
C TRP A 136 21.75 -0.56 5.23
N GLY A 137 22.59 -1.14 6.10
CA GLY A 137 23.39 -2.32 5.76
C GLY A 137 22.52 -3.53 5.37
N ILE A 138 21.49 -3.82 6.17
CA ILE A 138 20.55 -4.93 5.92
C ILE A 138 19.70 -4.64 4.68
N ALA A 139 19.20 -3.39 4.55
CA ALA A 139 18.39 -2.99 3.40
C ALA A 139 19.19 -3.07 2.08
N LEU A 140 20.43 -2.56 2.06
CA LEU A 140 21.33 -2.63 0.90
C LEU A 140 21.72 -4.06 0.57
N LEU A 141 21.99 -4.90 1.57
CA LEU A 141 22.24 -6.32 1.36
C LEU A 141 21.04 -6.99 0.68
N LEU A 142 19.82 -6.71 1.13
CA LEU A 142 18.61 -7.23 0.51
C LEU A 142 18.44 -6.73 -0.93
N MET A 143 18.64 -5.43 -1.16
CA MET A 143 18.55 -4.83 -2.50
C MET A 143 19.58 -5.44 -3.45
N PHE A 144 20.84 -5.55 -3.02
CA PHE A 144 21.92 -6.16 -3.78
C PHE A 144 21.60 -7.62 -4.11
N LEU A 145 21.14 -8.39 -3.12
CA LEU A 145 20.81 -9.79 -3.30
C LEU A 145 19.59 -9.97 -4.23
N ALA A 146 18.58 -9.12 -4.10
CA ALA A 146 17.41 -9.12 -5.00
C ALA A 146 17.78 -8.76 -6.45
N VAL A 147 18.61 -7.73 -6.66
CA VAL A 147 19.07 -7.33 -8.00
C VAL A 147 19.96 -8.41 -8.62
N THR A 148 20.88 -9.01 -7.85
CA THR A 148 21.75 -10.08 -8.35
C THR A 148 20.97 -11.34 -8.71
N PHE A 149 20.04 -11.79 -7.86
CA PHE A 149 19.18 -12.93 -8.20
C PHE A 149 18.24 -12.64 -9.36
N SER A 150 17.69 -11.42 -9.46
CA SER A 150 16.74 -11.06 -10.50
C SER A 150 17.38 -10.82 -11.87
N GLN A 151 18.49 -10.08 -11.93
CA GLN A 151 19.07 -9.56 -13.18
C GLN A 151 20.27 -10.39 -13.64
N HIS A 152 21.15 -10.79 -12.72
CA HIS A 152 22.42 -11.45 -13.07
C HIS A 152 22.28 -12.97 -13.14
N LEU A 153 21.56 -13.58 -12.20
CA LEU A 153 21.36 -15.04 -12.15
C LEU A 153 20.22 -15.53 -13.06
N GLN A 154 19.58 -14.63 -13.82
CA GLN A 154 18.56 -14.97 -14.81
C GLN A 154 19.12 -15.87 -15.94
N SER A 155 20.40 -15.73 -16.27
CA SER A 155 21.07 -16.46 -17.36
C SER A 155 21.92 -17.64 -16.89
N CYS A 156 22.19 -17.75 -15.58
CA CYS A 156 23.03 -18.82 -15.02
C CYS A 156 22.20 -20.09 -14.80
N ARG A 157 22.41 -21.11 -15.64
CA ARG A 157 21.93 -22.46 -15.34
C ARG A 157 22.78 -23.04 -14.20
N LEU A 158 22.27 -23.05 -12.98
CA LEU A 158 22.98 -23.62 -11.84
C LEU A 158 23.28 -25.11 -12.09
N PRO A 159 24.55 -25.56 -11.95
CA PRO A 159 24.93 -26.96 -12.15
C PRO A 159 24.30 -27.91 -11.11
N PHE A 160 23.93 -27.41 -9.93
CA PHE A 160 23.27 -28.19 -8.88
C PHE A 160 21.90 -28.75 -9.31
N CYS A 161 21.16 -28.02 -10.16
CA CYS A 161 19.89 -28.50 -10.74
C CYS A 161 20.08 -29.49 -11.91
N ALA A 162 21.32 -29.72 -12.36
CA ALA A 162 21.64 -30.78 -13.31
C ALA A 162 21.98 -32.09 -12.59
N TRP A 163 22.59 -32.02 -11.40
CA TRP A 163 22.92 -33.18 -10.58
C TRP A 163 21.67 -33.85 -9.99
N LEU A 164 20.70 -33.09 -9.47
CA LEU A 164 19.41 -33.64 -9.01
C LEU A 164 18.61 -34.29 -10.17
N ARG A 165 18.74 -33.73 -11.38
CA ARG A 165 18.09 -34.19 -12.61
C ARG A 165 18.68 -35.50 -13.15
N ALA A 166 19.90 -35.84 -12.73
CA ALA A 166 20.49 -37.14 -13.00
C ALA A 166 19.89 -38.24 -12.10
N TRP A 167 19.24 -37.88 -10.99
CA TRP A 167 18.67 -38.83 -10.05
C TRP A 167 17.18 -39.12 -10.30
N GLU A 168 16.43 -38.15 -10.83
CA GLU A 168 15.03 -38.32 -11.21
C GLU A 168 14.87 -38.05 -12.72
N GLY A 169 14.65 -39.12 -13.48
CA GLY A 169 14.46 -39.12 -14.93
C GLY A 169 13.14 -38.49 -15.41
N PHE A 170 12.87 -37.25 -15.02
CA PHE A 170 11.70 -36.49 -15.47
C PHE A 170 12.09 -35.41 -16.48
N THR A 171 11.67 -35.62 -17.73
CA THR A 171 11.71 -34.63 -18.81
C THR A 171 10.53 -33.67 -18.69
N GLU A 172 10.70 -32.58 -17.93
CA GLU A 172 9.81 -31.42 -18.01
C GLU A 172 10.58 -30.14 -18.42
N PRO A 173 9.92 -29.18 -19.10
CA PRO A 173 10.58 -28.03 -19.70
C PRO A 173 11.28 -27.15 -18.65
N SER A 174 12.44 -26.61 -19.02
CA SER A 174 13.30 -25.79 -18.18
C SER A 174 12.65 -24.44 -17.84
N VAL A 175 11.79 -24.41 -16.83
CA VAL A 175 11.38 -23.15 -16.19
C VAL A 175 12.56 -22.68 -15.34
N PRO A 176 13.03 -21.41 -15.46
CA PRO A 176 14.10 -20.90 -14.63
C PRO A 176 13.61 -20.78 -13.19
N THR A 177 13.80 -21.84 -12.41
CA THR A 177 13.40 -21.95 -10.99
C THR A 177 13.91 -20.78 -10.15
N LEU A 178 15.11 -20.27 -10.45
CA LEU A 178 15.69 -19.11 -9.78
C LEU A 178 14.88 -17.82 -9.95
N ARG A 179 14.21 -17.64 -11.08
CA ARG A 179 13.40 -16.45 -11.33
C ARG A 179 12.19 -16.42 -10.40
N MET A 180 11.54 -17.57 -10.18
CA MET A 180 10.40 -17.65 -9.28
C MET A 180 10.76 -17.38 -7.81
N PHE A 181 11.98 -17.68 -7.40
CA PHE A 181 12.47 -17.42 -6.04
C PHE A 181 13.23 -16.10 -5.89
N SER A 182 13.26 -15.24 -6.91
CA SER A 182 14.07 -14.02 -6.93
C SER A 182 13.75 -13.01 -5.83
N VAL A 183 12.58 -13.08 -5.18
CA VAL A 183 12.20 -12.22 -4.05
C VAL A 183 12.31 -12.97 -2.72
N LEU A 184 11.93 -14.26 -2.69
CA LEU A 184 11.95 -15.08 -1.50
C LEU A 184 13.37 -15.41 -1.02
N LEU A 185 14.27 -15.74 -1.95
CA LEU A 185 15.64 -16.14 -1.64
C LEU A 185 16.47 -14.99 -1.04
N PRO A 186 16.42 -13.74 -1.57
CA PRO A 186 17.00 -12.60 -0.88
C PRO A 186 16.46 -12.38 0.53
N PHE A 187 15.13 -12.46 0.69
CA PHE A 187 14.49 -12.29 1.99
C PHE A 187 14.98 -13.36 2.98
N ALA A 188 14.94 -14.63 2.60
CA ALA A 188 15.42 -15.73 3.44
C ALA A 188 16.92 -15.59 3.77
N GLY A 189 17.75 -15.23 2.80
CA GLY A 189 19.19 -15.01 3.00
C GLY A 189 19.46 -13.90 4.02
N VAL A 190 18.75 -12.77 3.91
CA VAL A 190 18.90 -11.66 4.85
C VAL A 190 18.37 -12.03 6.24
N CYS A 191 17.25 -12.76 6.34
CA CYS A 191 16.76 -13.27 7.61
C CYS A 191 17.76 -14.22 8.30
N VAL A 192 18.42 -15.10 7.53
CA VAL A 192 19.47 -15.99 8.06
C VAL A 192 20.67 -15.18 8.55
N VAL A 193 21.13 -14.18 7.79
CA VAL A 193 22.21 -13.27 8.21
C VAL A 193 21.83 -12.54 9.51
N CYS A 194 20.58 -12.05 9.62
CA CYS A 194 20.08 -11.42 10.84
C CYS A 194 20.06 -12.38 12.04
N ALA A 195 19.65 -13.63 11.83
CA ALA A 195 19.64 -14.66 12.86
C ALA A 195 21.06 -15.00 13.34
N ILE A 196 22.00 -15.16 12.40
CA ILE A 196 23.42 -15.39 12.69
C ILE A 196 24.01 -14.24 13.51
N LEU A 197 23.80 -12.99 13.07
CA LEU A 197 24.26 -11.79 13.79
C LEU A 197 23.69 -11.72 15.21
N SER A 198 22.43 -12.13 15.40
CA SER A 198 21.78 -12.19 16.71
C SER A 198 22.43 -13.24 17.63
N CYS A 199 22.82 -14.39 17.09
CA CYS A 199 23.51 -15.45 17.84
C CYS A 199 24.93 -15.05 18.28
N PHE A 200 25.63 -14.22 17.49
CA PHE A 200 26.99 -13.78 17.79
C PHE A 200 27.06 -12.61 18.79
N HIS A 201 25.93 -12.12 19.31
CA HIS A 201 25.86 -10.96 20.24
C HIS A 201 26.63 -9.73 19.74
N ILE A 202 26.80 -9.58 18.41
CA ILE A 202 27.39 -8.37 17.82
C ILE A 202 26.30 -7.30 17.92
N SER A 203 26.43 -6.44 18.92
CA SER A 203 25.52 -5.33 19.18
C SER A 203 25.56 -4.31 18.05
N TRP A 204 24.80 -4.55 16.99
CA TRP A 204 24.36 -3.47 16.11
C TRP A 204 23.27 -2.70 16.87
N GLU A 205 23.65 -1.58 17.48
CA GLU A 205 22.83 -0.71 18.35
C GLU A 205 21.46 -0.31 17.79
N SER A 206 21.26 -0.40 16.47
CA SER A 206 20.01 -0.06 15.78
C SER A 206 18.97 -1.18 15.75
N LEU A 207 19.35 -2.46 15.93
CA LEU A 207 18.37 -3.56 15.97
C LEU A 207 17.59 -3.52 17.29
N ASN A 208 18.25 -3.14 18.38
CA ASN A 208 17.61 -3.00 19.69
C ASN A 208 16.74 -1.75 19.79
N LEU A 209 17.09 -0.62 19.15
CA LEU A 209 16.24 0.58 19.26
C LEU A 209 14.91 0.43 18.49
N ALA A 210 14.92 -0.19 17.31
CA ALA A 210 13.69 -0.49 16.57
C ALA A 210 12.83 -1.57 17.26
N MET A 211 13.48 -2.55 17.91
CA MET A 211 12.80 -3.61 18.66
C MET A 211 12.33 -3.16 20.05
N ALA A 212 12.98 -2.14 20.66
CA ALA A 212 12.61 -1.54 21.93
C ALA A 212 11.63 -0.36 21.81
N GLN A 213 11.63 0.38 20.69
CA GLN A 213 10.64 1.44 20.44
C GLN A 213 9.24 0.90 20.07
N LEU A 214 9.13 -0.38 19.68
CA LEU A 214 7.87 -1.12 19.77
C LEU A 214 7.82 -1.88 21.11
N SER A 215 7.48 -1.17 22.18
CA SER A 215 7.17 -1.71 23.51
C SER A 215 5.89 -2.57 23.54
N TRP A 216 5.75 -3.51 22.61
CA TRP A 216 4.68 -4.51 22.54
C TRP A 216 5.20 -5.95 22.74
N ALA A 217 6.52 -6.15 22.86
CA ALA A 217 7.13 -7.47 23.05
C ALA A 217 6.65 -8.19 24.33
N ASN A 218 6.31 -7.44 25.39
CA ASN A 218 5.71 -8.02 26.61
C ASN A 218 4.23 -8.41 26.45
N SER A 219 3.51 -7.89 25.46
CA SER A 219 2.09 -8.21 25.23
C SER A 219 1.90 -9.51 24.42
N THR A 220 2.95 -10.02 23.79
CA THR A 220 2.91 -11.23 22.94
C THR A 220 2.63 -12.51 23.75
N PHE A 221 3.07 -12.56 25.02
CA PHE A 221 2.89 -13.74 25.87
C PHE A 221 1.45 -13.91 26.40
N HIS A 222 0.63 -12.86 26.41
CA HIS A 222 -0.76 -12.90 26.92
C HIS A 222 -1.84 -12.89 25.84
N ALA A 223 -1.50 -12.73 24.55
CA ALA A 223 -2.51 -12.76 23.49
C ALA A 223 -3.13 -14.16 23.33
N PRO A 224 -4.41 -14.29 22.96
CA PRO A 224 -5.01 -15.59 22.64
C PRO A 224 -4.42 -16.19 21.35
N TRP A 225 -4.41 -17.53 21.26
CA TRP A 225 -3.96 -18.25 20.05
C TRP A 225 -4.96 -18.14 18.90
N VAL A 226 -6.25 -18.18 19.21
CA VAL A 226 -7.32 -18.01 18.24
C VAL A 226 -8.24 -16.91 18.76
N HIS A 227 -8.39 -15.85 17.96
CA HIS A 227 -9.31 -14.75 18.19
C HIS A 227 -9.87 -14.33 16.84
N ILE A 228 -11.15 -14.64 16.62
CA ILE A 228 -11.84 -14.25 15.40
C ILE A 228 -12.23 -12.78 15.54
N PRO A 229 -11.73 -11.87 14.69
CA PRO A 229 -12.09 -10.48 14.78
C PRO A 229 -13.57 -10.32 14.39
N TYR A 230 -14.34 -9.65 15.26
CA TYR A 230 -15.75 -9.38 15.04
C TYR A 230 -16.01 -7.87 15.01
N ALA A 231 -17.08 -7.48 14.30
CA ALA A 231 -17.41 -6.07 14.11
C ALA A 231 -17.78 -5.40 15.44
N GLY A 232 -17.33 -4.17 15.63
CA GLY A 232 -17.66 -3.38 16.82
C GLY A 232 -16.85 -3.71 18.09
N GLU A 233 -15.84 -4.58 18.04
CA GLU A 233 -15.00 -4.92 19.20
C GLU A 233 -14.30 -3.68 19.81
N TRP A 234 -13.95 -2.69 18.97
CA TRP A 234 -13.37 -1.41 19.42
C TRP A 234 -14.38 -0.25 19.38
N GLY A 235 -15.67 -0.59 19.38
CA GLY A 235 -16.80 0.32 19.15
C GLY A 235 -17.20 0.39 17.68
N TRP A 236 -18.42 0.85 17.44
CA TRP A 236 -18.95 1.02 16.09
C TRP A 236 -18.31 2.23 15.39
N PRO A 237 -18.12 2.17 14.06
CA PRO A 237 -17.53 3.27 13.29
C PRO A 237 -18.36 4.55 13.46
N LEU A 238 -17.68 5.65 13.79
CA LEU A 238 -18.31 6.94 14.02
C LEU A 238 -18.37 7.73 12.71
N LEU A 239 -19.59 8.07 12.27
CA LEU A 239 -19.83 8.83 11.05
C LEU A 239 -19.99 10.32 11.38
N THR A 240 -18.89 11.07 11.35
CA THR A 240 -18.88 12.53 11.43
C THR A 240 -18.86 13.14 10.02
N PRO A 241 -19.27 14.41 9.83
CA PRO A 241 -19.13 15.08 8.53
C PRO A 241 -17.66 15.17 8.07
N ARG A 242 -16.70 15.21 8.99
CA ARG A 242 -15.26 15.15 8.70
C ARG A 242 -14.87 13.78 8.17
N ALA A 243 -15.30 12.71 8.84
CA ALA A 243 -15.08 11.33 8.40
C ALA A 243 -15.72 11.06 7.03
N LEU A 244 -16.90 11.63 6.76
CA LEU A 244 -17.53 11.55 5.43
C LEU A 244 -16.64 12.19 4.37
N ALA A 245 -16.20 13.43 4.59
CA ALA A 245 -15.39 14.17 3.63
C ALA A 245 -14.02 13.49 3.37
N VAL A 246 -13.34 13.07 4.43
CA VAL A 246 -12.08 12.32 4.34
C VAL A 246 -12.30 10.96 3.67
N GLY A 247 -13.38 10.25 4.01
CA GLY A 247 -13.74 8.97 3.41
C GLY A 247 -13.98 9.06 1.89
N VAL A 248 -14.60 10.14 1.41
CA VAL A 248 -14.75 10.41 -0.03
C VAL A 248 -13.38 10.61 -0.69
N ALA A 249 -12.50 11.39 -0.08
CA ALA A 249 -11.15 11.60 -0.62
C ALA A 249 -10.33 10.30 -0.66
N MET A 250 -10.38 9.51 0.42
CA MET A 250 -9.77 8.17 0.48
C MET A 250 -10.29 7.25 -0.63
N ALA A 251 -11.61 7.26 -0.88
CA ALA A 251 -12.23 6.47 -1.94
C ALA A 251 -11.66 6.81 -3.32
N ILE A 252 -11.57 8.11 -3.63
CA ILE A 252 -11.09 8.62 -4.93
C ILE A 252 -9.62 8.25 -5.13
N GLY A 253 -8.76 8.59 -4.16
CA GLY A 253 -7.32 8.31 -4.24
C GLY A 253 -7.03 6.82 -4.37
N CYS A 254 -7.66 6.00 -3.52
CA CYS A 254 -7.50 4.55 -3.57
C CYS A 254 -8.06 3.94 -4.86
N SER A 255 -9.19 4.42 -5.38
CA SER A 255 -9.75 3.93 -6.64
C SER A 255 -8.80 4.17 -7.81
N MET A 256 -8.23 5.37 -7.92
CA MET A 256 -7.26 5.70 -8.98
C MET A 256 -5.99 4.86 -8.86
N ASN A 257 -5.48 4.68 -7.64
CA ASN A 257 -4.31 3.85 -7.40
C ASN A 257 -4.56 2.38 -7.80
N SER A 258 -5.73 1.82 -7.46
CA SER A 258 -6.08 0.45 -7.79
C SER A 258 -6.32 0.22 -9.28
N VAL A 259 -6.91 1.19 -10.00
CA VAL A 259 -6.97 1.15 -11.47
C VAL A 259 -5.56 1.10 -12.06
N GLY A 260 -4.64 1.94 -11.55
CA GLY A 260 -3.23 1.91 -11.95
C GLY A 260 -2.61 0.54 -11.71
N CYS A 261 -2.87 -0.08 -10.56
CA CYS A 261 -2.41 -1.43 -10.23
C CYS A 261 -2.94 -2.49 -11.21
N TYR A 262 -4.21 -2.41 -11.62
CA TYR A 262 -4.80 -3.33 -12.60
C TYR A 262 -4.11 -3.24 -13.96
N VAL A 263 -3.90 -2.02 -14.46
CA VAL A 263 -3.18 -1.76 -15.72
C VAL A 263 -1.74 -2.25 -15.61
N LEU A 264 -1.06 -1.95 -14.51
CA LEU A 264 0.32 -2.35 -14.23
C LEU A 264 0.46 -3.88 -14.23
N CYS A 265 -0.45 -4.58 -13.57
CA CYS A 265 -0.48 -6.04 -13.49
C CYS A 265 -0.68 -6.67 -14.87
N GLY A 266 -1.66 -6.17 -15.64
CA GLY A 266 -1.90 -6.65 -17.01
C GLY A 266 -0.66 -6.54 -17.88
N ARG A 267 0.08 -5.43 -17.76
CA ARG A 267 1.34 -5.22 -18.50
C ARG A 267 2.46 -6.16 -18.08
N LEU A 268 2.69 -6.31 -16.78
CA LEU A 268 3.74 -7.20 -16.27
C LEU A 268 3.49 -8.67 -16.64
N LEU A 269 2.21 -9.07 -16.71
CA LEU A 269 1.78 -10.39 -17.14
C LEU A 269 1.64 -10.53 -18.67
N ARG A 270 1.90 -9.46 -19.43
CA ARG A 270 1.71 -9.40 -20.89
C ARG A 270 0.30 -9.82 -21.33
N ALA A 271 -0.69 -9.55 -20.48
CA ALA A 271 -2.09 -9.80 -20.79
C ALA A 271 -2.61 -8.74 -21.79
N PRO A 272 -3.62 -9.09 -22.60
CA PRO A 272 -4.35 -8.09 -23.39
C PRO A 272 -4.95 -7.02 -22.47
N ARG A 273 -5.31 -5.87 -23.06
CA ARG A 273 -5.94 -4.76 -22.32
C ARG A 273 -7.11 -5.31 -21.50
N LEU A 274 -7.14 -4.95 -20.21
CA LEU A 274 -8.17 -5.43 -19.31
C LEU A 274 -9.54 -4.94 -19.79
N PRO A 275 -10.55 -5.80 -19.82
CA PRO A 275 -11.88 -5.37 -20.17
C PRO A 275 -12.46 -4.50 -19.03
N PRO A 276 -13.28 -3.47 -19.34
CA PRO A 276 -13.74 -2.49 -18.35
C PRO A 276 -14.59 -3.13 -17.23
N HIS A 277 -15.34 -4.18 -17.55
CA HIS A 277 -16.13 -4.91 -16.56
C HIS A 277 -15.27 -5.64 -15.50
N ALA A 278 -14.03 -6.03 -15.84
CA ALA A 278 -13.12 -6.65 -14.86
C ALA A 278 -12.58 -5.61 -13.88
N CYS A 279 -12.28 -4.40 -14.35
CA CYS A 279 -11.89 -3.28 -13.48
C CYS A 279 -13.03 -2.89 -12.52
N ASN A 280 -14.26 -2.82 -13.03
CA ASN A 280 -15.47 -2.51 -12.25
C ASN A 280 -15.73 -3.55 -11.15
N ARG A 281 -15.68 -4.84 -11.50
CA ARG A 281 -15.79 -5.94 -10.53
C ARG A 281 -14.66 -5.92 -9.50
N GLY A 282 -13.44 -5.61 -9.95
CA GLY A 282 -12.29 -5.46 -9.08
C GLY A 282 -12.50 -4.38 -8.02
N LEU A 283 -12.90 -3.18 -8.45
CA LEU A 283 -13.13 -2.07 -7.54
C LEU A 283 -14.31 -2.34 -6.58
N CYS A 284 -15.35 -3.02 -7.05
CA CYS A 284 -16.48 -3.42 -6.21
C CYS A 284 -16.07 -4.39 -5.08
N MET A 285 -15.27 -5.42 -5.40
CA MET A 285 -14.78 -6.36 -4.38
C MET A 285 -13.78 -5.70 -3.43
N GLU A 286 -12.97 -4.75 -3.92
CA GLU A 286 -12.08 -3.95 -3.09
C GLU A 286 -12.84 -3.02 -2.14
N GLY A 287 -13.92 -2.39 -2.61
CA GLY A 287 -14.85 -1.62 -1.78
C GLY A 287 -15.50 -2.48 -0.70
N LEU A 288 -15.91 -3.70 -1.04
CA LEU A 288 -16.44 -4.67 -0.06
C LEU A 288 -15.41 -5.06 0.99
N GLY A 289 -14.15 -5.22 0.59
CA GLY A 289 -13.03 -5.42 1.51
C GLY A 289 -12.82 -4.24 2.46
N SER A 290 -12.85 -3.01 1.93
CA SER A 290 -12.73 -1.77 2.71
C SER A 290 -13.92 -1.56 3.65
N LEU A 291 -15.13 -1.96 3.26
CA LEU A 291 -16.30 -1.99 4.15
C LEU A 291 -16.08 -2.91 5.35
N LEU A 292 -15.62 -4.13 5.08
CA LEU A 292 -15.30 -5.09 6.13
C LEU A 292 -14.17 -4.58 7.05
N ALA A 293 -13.18 -3.91 6.46
CA ALA A 293 -12.09 -3.24 7.18
C ALA A 293 -12.62 -2.21 8.18
N GLY A 294 -13.47 -1.28 7.70
CA GLY A 294 -14.10 -0.26 8.54
C GLY A 294 -14.97 -0.83 9.65
N LEU A 295 -15.75 -1.88 9.38
CA LEU A 295 -16.59 -2.56 10.37
C LEU A 295 -15.77 -3.28 11.47
N LEU A 296 -14.62 -3.83 11.12
CA LEU A 296 -13.69 -4.46 12.06
C LEU A 296 -12.78 -3.46 12.78
N GLY A 297 -12.96 -2.15 12.51
CA GLY A 297 -12.24 -1.07 13.16
C GLY A 297 -10.78 -0.97 12.71
N THR A 298 -10.45 -1.38 11.47
CA THR A 298 -9.10 -1.19 10.94
C THR A 298 -8.91 0.25 10.45
N PRO A 299 -7.76 0.87 10.73
CA PRO A 299 -7.52 2.28 10.37
C PRO A 299 -7.25 2.50 8.87
N GLY A 300 -7.14 1.43 8.07
CA GLY A 300 -6.96 1.51 6.62
C GLY A 300 -7.89 0.56 5.88
N GLY A 301 -8.38 1.00 4.72
CA GLY A 301 -9.12 0.17 3.78
C GLY A 301 -8.19 -0.74 2.98
N THR A 302 -8.79 -1.67 2.24
CA THR A 302 -8.05 -2.59 1.38
C THR A 302 -7.84 -1.99 0.00
N ALA A 303 -6.63 -2.11 -0.52
CA ALA A 303 -6.34 -1.80 -1.91
C ALA A 303 -5.37 -2.80 -2.55
N SER A 304 -5.32 -2.76 -3.88
CA SER A 304 -4.48 -3.64 -4.67
C SER A 304 -2.98 -3.32 -4.47
N SER A 305 -2.19 -4.33 -4.11
CA SER A 305 -0.78 -4.16 -3.77
C SER A 305 0.11 -3.95 -5.00
N ILE A 306 0.68 -2.75 -5.12
CA ILE A 306 1.70 -2.44 -6.14
C ILE A 306 2.95 -3.28 -5.92
N ALA A 307 3.41 -3.40 -4.67
CA ALA A 307 4.60 -4.18 -4.33
C ALA A 307 4.47 -5.64 -4.76
N ASN A 308 3.31 -6.27 -4.46
CA ASN A 308 3.03 -7.64 -4.92
C ASN A 308 2.99 -7.72 -6.45
N THR A 309 2.31 -6.78 -7.11
CA THR A 309 2.19 -6.74 -8.56
C THR A 309 3.56 -6.67 -9.25
N CYS A 310 4.44 -5.80 -8.76
CA CYS A 310 5.81 -5.68 -9.25
C CYS A 310 6.67 -6.90 -8.91
N ALA A 311 6.48 -7.51 -7.73
CA ALA A 311 7.13 -8.78 -7.38
C ALA A 311 6.70 -9.92 -8.31
N THR A 312 5.42 -9.99 -8.71
CA THR A 312 4.95 -10.91 -9.76
C THR A 312 5.63 -10.62 -11.10
N GLY A 313 5.88 -9.35 -11.41
CA GLY A 313 6.68 -8.94 -12.57
C GLY A 313 8.11 -9.47 -12.56
N LEU A 314 8.77 -9.46 -11.41
CA LEU A 314 10.13 -10.01 -11.26
C LEU A 314 10.13 -11.54 -11.35
N THR A 315 9.22 -12.19 -10.63
CA THR A 315 9.15 -13.66 -10.50
C THR A 315 8.52 -14.34 -11.71
N GLN A 316 7.74 -13.61 -12.52
CA GLN A 316 6.89 -14.12 -13.61
C GLN A 316 5.91 -15.22 -13.16
N ALA A 317 5.61 -15.31 -11.86
CA ALA A 317 4.68 -16.28 -11.30
C ALA A 317 3.25 -15.70 -11.28
N GLY A 318 2.59 -15.65 -12.43
CA GLY A 318 1.24 -15.06 -12.61
C GLY A 318 0.05 -15.93 -12.18
N SER A 319 0.27 -16.97 -11.36
CA SER A 319 -0.80 -17.91 -10.99
C SER A 319 -1.73 -17.33 -9.92
N ARG A 320 -3.05 -17.36 -10.20
CA ARG A 320 -4.10 -16.96 -9.23
C ARG A 320 -4.11 -17.87 -8.00
N LEU A 321 -3.83 -19.16 -8.18
CA LEU A 321 -3.89 -20.13 -7.10
C LEU A 321 -2.82 -19.85 -6.03
N SER A 322 -1.63 -19.40 -6.45
CA SER A 322 -0.58 -18.97 -5.51
C SER A 322 -1.06 -17.82 -4.61
N VAL A 323 -1.72 -16.83 -5.21
CA VAL A 323 -2.30 -15.68 -4.50
C VAL A 323 -3.49 -16.08 -3.60
N GLN A 324 -4.29 -17.06 -4.01
CA GLN A 324 -5.38 -17.58 -3.19
C GLN A 324 -4.90 -18.37 -1.97
N VAL A 325 -3.83 -19.17 -2.14
CA VAL A 325 -3.20 -19.89 -1.04
C VAL A 325 -2.57 -18.91 -0.06
N SER A 326 -1.87 -17.87 -0.54
CA SER A 326 -1.34 -16.83 0.35
C SER A 326 -2.45 -16.05 1.06
N ALA A 327 -3.56 -15.78 0.39
CA ALA A 327 -4.73 -15.14 1.00
C ALA A 327 -5.35 -16.00 2.12
N LEU A 328 -5.49 -17.31 1.90
CA LEU A 328 -5.98 -18.22 2.94
C LEU A 328 -5.02 -18.28 4.13
N ALA A 329 -3.71 -18.29 3.88
CA ALA A 329 -2.71 -18.20 4.93
C ALA A 329 -2.83 -16.86 5.70
N CYS A 330 -3.08 -15.74 5.03
CA CYS A 330 -3.35 -14.46 5.69
C CYS A 330 -4.61 -14.48 6.57
N VAL A 331 -5.67 -15.18 6.16
CA VAL A 331 -6.87 -15.36 7.01
C VAL A 331 -6.53 -16.13 8.29
N VAL A 332 -5.79 -17.25 8.16
CA VAL A 332 -5.38 -18.08 9.31
C VAL A 332 -4.45 -17.30 10.26
N LEU A 333 -3.50 -16.53 9.71
CA LEU A 333 -2.63 -15.64 10.49
C LEU A 333 -3.41 -14.51 11.14
N GLY A 334 -4.45 -13.99 10.48
CA GLY A 334 -5.31 -12.94 11.01
C GLY A 334 -6.22 -13.39 12.15
N MET A 335 -6.58 -14.68 12.19
CA MET A 335 -7.31 -15.29 13.31
C MET A 335 -6.43 -15.52 14.54
N SER A 336 -5.11 -15.33 14.45
CA SER A 336 -4.17 -15.65 15.53
C SER A 336 -3.27 -14.44 15.85
N PRO A 337 -3.67 -13.57 16.80
CA PRO A 337 -2.89 -12.39 17.19
C PRO A 337 -1.47 -12.71 17.66
N ARG A 338 -1.23 -13.93 18.17
CA ARG A 338 0.12 -14.43 18.47
C ARG A 338 0.98 -14.63 17.22
N LEU A 339 0.46 -15.29 16.18
CA LEU A 339 1.20 -15.48 14.93
C LEU A 339 1.39 -14.15 14.20
N ALA A 340 0.39 -13.27 14.22
CA ALA A 340 0.55 -11.90 13.74
C ALA A 340 1.62 -11.13 14.54
N GLY A 341 1.74 -11.37 15.86
CA GLY A 341 2.84 -10.87 16.67
C GLY A 341 4.20 -11.38 16.21
N LEU A 342 4.30 -12.65 15.79
CA LEU A 342 5.56 -13.22 15.28
C LEU A 342 6.07 -12.46 14.04
N LEU A 343 5.15 -12.02 13.17
CA LEU A 343 5.50 -11.23 11.97
C LEU A 343 6.13 -9.87 12.31
N THR A 344 5.86 -9.32 13.50
CA THR A 344 6.47 -8.06 13.95
C THR A 344 7.95 -8.17 14.29
N HIS A 345 8.50 -9.38 14.41
CA HIS A 345 9.94 -9.59 14.57
C HIS A 345 10.74 -9.39 13.27
N ILE A 346 10.06 -9.35 12.11
CA ILE A 346 10.74 -9.09 10.85
C ILE A 346 11.24 -7.63 10.86
N PRO A 347 12.55 -7.38 10.69
CA PRO A 347 13.10 -6.04 10.80
C PRO A 347 12.52 -5.09 9.74
N LEU A 348 12.28 -3.84 10.13
CA LEU A 348 11.73 -2.80 9.25
C LEU A 348 12.63 -2.54 8.02
N ALA A 349 13.95 -2.62 8.17
CA ALA A 349 14.88 -2.48 7.05
C ALA A 349 14.64 -3.50 5.92
N VAL A 350 14.19 -4.71 6.25
CA VAL A 350 13.84 -5.71 5.23
C VAL A 350 12.59 -5.28 4.46
N HIS A 351 11.57 -4.75 5.14
CA HIS A 351 10.41 -4.17 4.49
C HIS A 351 10.79 -3.01 3.56
N GLY A 352 11.66 -2.11 4.03
CA GLY A 352 12.20 -1.00 3.24
C GLY A 352 12.91 -1.47 1.97
N GLY A 353 13.80 -2.47 2.08
CA GLY A 353 14.52 -3.02 0.93
C GLY A 353 13.59 -3.68 -0.11
N VAL A 354 12.57 -4.43 0.33
CA VAL A 354 11.55 -5.00 -0.59
C VAL A 354 10.76 -3.88 -1.29
N LEU A 355 10.37 -2.84 -0.55
CA LEU A 355 9.67 -1.68 -1.12
C LEU A 355 10.54 -0.95 -2.14
N CYS A 356 11.83 -0.70 -1.85
CA CYS A 356 12.75 -0.10 -2.80
C CYS A 356 12.82 -0.87 -4.13
N VAL A 357 13.00 -2.19 -4.08
CA VAL A 357 13.12 -3.01 -5.30
C VAL A 357 11.80 -3.04 -6.07
N THR A 358 10.68 -3.28 -5.39
CA THR A 358 9.38 -3.43 -6.07
C THR A 358 8.86 -2.12 -6.64
N TYR A 359 9.00 -1.00 -5.91
CA TYR A 359 8.58 0.31 -6.43
C TYR A 359 9.54 0.84 -7.51
N ALA A 360 10.83 0.50 -7.49
CA ALA A 360 11.72 0.79 -8.62
C ALA A 360 11.26 0.12 -9.91
N VAL A 361 10.78 -1.13 -9.83
CA VAL A 361 10.15 -1.83 -10.97
C VAL A 361 8.86 -1.12 -11.41
N ALA A 362 8.05 -0.62 -10.48
CA ALA A 362 6.86 0.17 -10.80
C ALA A 362 7.21 1.44 -11.60
N VAL A 363 8.24 2.19 -11.17
CA VAL A 363 8.75 3.36 -11.89
C VAL A 363 9.20 2.98 -13.30
N GLY A 364 10.02 1.93 -13.44
CA GLY A 364 10.50 1.48 -14.74
C GLY A 364 9.38 1.05 -15.69
N MET A 365 8.32 0.42 -15.17
CA MET A 365 7.14 0.05 -15.97
C MET A 365 6.31 1.27 -16.38
N GLY A 366 6.16 2.26 -15.50
CA GLY A 366 5.53 3.55 -15.84
C GLY A 366 6.28 4.24 -16.97
N ILE A 367 7.62 4.31 -16.89
CA ILE A 367 8.48 4.89 -17.93
C ILE A 367 8.35 4.11 -19.24
N SER A 368 8.35 2.77 -19.19
CA SER A 368 8.15 1.94 -20.38
C SER A 368 6.80 2.19 -21.06
N TYR A 369 5.78 2.65 -20.33
CA TYR A 369 4.47 2.94 -20.91
C TYR A 369 4.48 4.16 -21.84
N PHE A 370 5.45 5.07 -21.70
CA PHE A 370 5.59 6.20 -22.62
C PHE A 370 5.93 5.77 -24.05
N GLN A 371 6.38 4.53 -24.30
CA GLN A 371 6.61 4.01 -25.66
C GLN A 371 5.33 3.99 -26.53
N TYR A 372 4.15 4.10 -25.91
CA TYR A 372 2.86 4.15 -26.59
C TYR A 372 2.38 5.59 -26.86
N ALA A 373 3.24 6.56 -26.63
CA ALA A 373 3.00 7.98 -26.74
C ALA A 373 4.14 8.63 -27.55
N ASP A 374 3.84 9.71 -28.27
CA ASP A 374 4.86 10.50 -28.96
C ASP A 374 5.56 11.44 -27.96
N ILE A 375 6.71 11.02 -27.43
CA ILE A 375 7.49 11.79 -26.45
C ILE A 375 8.32 12.88 -27.13
N ASP A 376 8.46 12.89 -28.45
CA ASP A 376 9.28 13.89 -29.15
C ASP A 376 8.55 15.23 -29.28
N SER A 377 7.21 15.23 -29.14
CA SER A 377 6.40 16.44 -29.11
C SER A 377 6.61 17.26 -27.84
N GLY A 378 6.96 18.54 -28.01
CA GLY A 378 7.13 19.49 -26.90
C GLY A 378 5.88 19.62 -26.00
N ARG A 379 4.67 19.45 -26.56
CA ARG A 379 3.41 19.40 -25.80
C ARG A 379 3.46 18.26 -24.78
N ASN A 380 3.79 17.05 -25.23
CA ASN A 380 3.74 15.85 -24.42
C ASN A 380 4.85 15.85 -23.36
N ILE A 381 6.05 16.32 -23.71
CA ILE A 381 7.15 16.54 -22.77
C ILE A 381 6.71 17.48 -21.63
N PHE A 382 6.07 18.60 -21.97
CA PHE A 382 5.60 19.56 -20.98
C PHE A 382 4.51 18.95 -20.07
N ILE A 383 3.48 18.32 -20.63
CA ILE A 383 2.38 17.71 -19.87
C ILE A 383 2.92 16.69 -18.87
N VAL A 384 3.76 15.77 -19.33
CA VAL A 384 4.34 14.70 -18.50
C VAL A 384 5.23 15.27 -17.40
N GLY A 385 6.19 16.13 -17.78
CA GLY A 385 7.15 16.71 -16.83
C GLY A 385 6.46 17.55 -15.76
N PHE A 386 5.53 18.43 -16.15
CA PHE A 386 4.79 19.28 -15.23
C PHE A 386 3.90 18.46 -14.28
N ALA A 387 3.13 17.50 -14.81
CA ALA A 387 2.24 16.68 -13.99
C ALA A 387 3.01 15.85 -12.96
N MET A 388 4.10 15.18 -13.37
CA MET A 388 4.93 14.39 -12.45
C MET A 388 5.61 15.26 -11.38
N PHE A 389 6.15 16.42 -11.76
CA PHE A 389 6.82 17.30 -10.81
C PHE A 389 5.84 17.89 -9.79
N MET A 390 4.70 18.41 -10.26
CA MET A 390 3.68 18.98 -9.37
C MET A 390 3.06 17.92 -8.46
N ALA A 391 2.88 16.69 -8.95
CA ALA A 391 2.39 15.58 -8.16
C ALA A 391 3.27 15.19 -6.97
N LEU A 392 4.59 15.42 -7.05
CA LEU A 392 5.51 15.19 -5.93
C LEU A 392 5.72 16.45 -5.08
N LEU A 393 5.70 17.64 -5.71
CA LEU A 393 5.91 18.92 -5.06
C LEU A 393 4.75 19.30 -4.14
N VAL A 394 3.51 19.23 -4.62
CA VAL A 394 2.33 19.73 -3.90
C VAL A 394 2.07 18.94 -2.61
N PRO A 395 2.04 17.59 -2.60
CA PRO A 395 1.92 16.84 -1.35
C PRO A 395 3.07 17.13 -0.38
N ARG A 396 4.29 17.37 -0.89
CA ARG A 396 5.43 17.71 -0.03
C ARG A 396 5.25 19.08 0.62
N TRP A 397 4.80 20.07 -0.13
CA TRP A 397 4.55 21.41 0.38
C TRP A 397 3.48 21.40 1.47
N PHE A 398 2.31 20.83 1.20
CA PHE A 398 1.24 20.71 2.19
C PHE A 398 1.65 19.86 3.41
N GLY A 399 2.50 18.84 3.22
CA GLY A 399 3.01 18.03 4.32
C GLY A 399 3.92 18.80 5.29
N THR A 400 4.60 19.84 4.81
CA THR A 400 5.45 20.72 5.64
C THR A 400 4.74 21.98 6.10
N ALA A 401 3.86 22.53 5.27
CA ALA A 401 3.07 23.72 5.56
C ALA A 401 1.75 23.28 6.18
N LEU A 402 1.74 23.05 7.49
CA LEU A 402 0.54 22.75 8.28
C LEU A 402 -0.39 23.98 8.44
N THR A 403 -0.31 24.95 7.53
CA THR A 403 -1.18 26.13 7.50
C THR A 403 -2.43 25.79 6.70
N HIS A 404 -3.52 25.66 7.44
CA HIS A 404 -4.86 25.27 7.01
C HIS A 404 -5.29 25.91 5.69
N LEU A 405 -5.67 25.08 4.70
CA LEU A 405 -6.77 25.51 3.84
C LEU A 405 -7.89 25.94 4.78
N ALA A 406 -8.26 27.21 4.71
CA ALA A 406 -9.28 27.80 5.56
C ALA A 406 -10.37 28.33 4.64
N THR A 407 -11.11 27.42 4.03
CA THR A 407 -12.34 27.77 3.29
C THR A 407 -13.47 28.19 4.23
N GLY A 408 -13.29 28.01 5.54
CA GLY A 408 -14.28 28.25 6.58
C GLY A 408 -15.12 27.00 6.90
N TRP A 409 -14.99 25.94 6.10
CA TRP A 409 -15.71 24.68 6.24
C TRP A 409 -14.74 23.53 6.49
N VAL A 410 -14.57 23.15 7.77
CA VAL A 410 -13.62 22.11 8.19
C VAL A 410 -13.72 20.80 7.38
N PRO A 411 -14.91 20.24 7.07
CA PRO A 411 -14.99 19.02 6.26
C PRO A 411 -14.44 19.22 4.84
N LEU A 412 -14.68 20.39 4.24
CA LEU A 412 -14.24 20.72 2.89
C LEU A 412 -12.71 20.90 2.84
N ASP A 413 -12.15 21.56 3.86
CA ASP A 413 -10.71 21.72 4.01
C ASP A 413 -10.00 20.37 4.10
N LEU A 414 -10.54 19.45 4.91
CA LEU A 414 -10.01 18.09 5.06
C LEU A 414 -10.12 17.28 3.76
N PHE A 415 -11.21 17.43 3.00
CA PHE A 415 -11.38 16.78 1.71
C PHE A 415 -10.31 17.23 0.70
N PHE A 416 -10.14 18.55 0.52
CA PHE A 416 -9.14 19.07 -0.40
C PHE A 416 -7.72 18.74 0.04
N LEU A 417 -7.42 18.87 1.33
CA LEU A 417 -6.10 18.52 1.86
C LEU A 417 -5.80 17.04 1.60
N SER A 418 -6.76 16.14 1.82
CA SER A 418 -6.59 14.71 1.57
C SER A 418 -6.33 14.40 0.09
N LEU A 419 -7.04 15.06 -0.83
CA LEU A 419 -6.83 14.87 -2.28
C LEU A 419 -5.51 15.47 -2.77
N LEU A 420 -5.15 16.67 -2.32
CA LEU A 420 -3.92 17.36 -2.72
C LEU A 420 -2.67 16.67 -2.19
N MET A 421 -2.81 15.89 -1.11
CA MET A 421 -1.76 15.05 -0.57
C MET A 421 -1.62 13.70 -1.28
N ALA A 422 -2.56 13.31 -2.14
CA ALA A 422 -2.54 12.05 -2.87
C ALA A 422 -1.80 12.23 -4.23
N PRO A 423 -0.52 11.82 -4.34
CA PRO A 423 0.30 12.11 -5.53
C PRO A 423 -0.23 11.42 -6.79
N VAL A 424 -0.80 10.21 -6.65
CA VAL A 424 -1.36 9.45 -7.77
C VAL A 424 -2.61 10.14 -8.33
N PHE A 425 -3.49 10.63 -7.45
CA PHE A 425 -4.65 11.43 -7.82
C PHE A 425 -4.22 12.69 -8.56
N LEU A 426 -3.27 13.44 -7.98
CA LEU A 426 -2.83 14.72 -8.54
C LEU A 426 -2.16 14.54 -9.91
N THR A 427 -1.35 13.50 -10.09
CA THR A 427 -0.75 13.18 -11.39
C THR A 427 -1.82 12.88 -12.43
N GLY A 428 -2.74 11.96 -12.12
CA GLY A 428 -3.78 11.56 -13.06
C GLY A 428 -4.70 12.72 -13.43
N PHE A 429 -5.09 13.55 -12.45
CA PHE A 429 -5.91 14.74 -12.67
C PHE A 429 -5.19 15.78 -13.54
N LEU A 430 -3.94 16.15 -13.20
CA LEU A 430 -3.18 17.15 -13.97
C LEU A 430 -2.87 16.67 -15.38
N SER A 431 -2.43 15.42 -15.54
CA SER A 431 -2.18 14.86 -16.87
C SER A 431 -3.45 14.81 -17.71
N PHE A 432 -4.57 14.37 -17.14
CA PHE A 432 -5.85 14.34 -17.86
C PHE A 432 -6.32 15.75 -18.24
N PHE A 433 -6.26 16.69 -17.30
CA PHE A 433 -6.65 18.07 -17.54
C PHE A 433 -5.82 18.70 -18.67
N LEU A 434 -4.50 18.63 -18.57
CA LEU A 434 -3.60 19.24 -19.54
C LEU A 434 -3.69 18.58 -20.92
N ASP A 435 -3.88 17.26 -20.98
CA ASP A 435 -4.05 16.55 -22.25
C ASP A 435 -5.35 16.95 -22.99
N ASN A 436 -6.37 17.42 -22.27
CA ASN A 436 -7.60 17.92 -22.89
C ASN A 436 -7.55 19.43 -23.20
N THR A 437 -6.75 20.22 -22.46
CA THR A 437 -6.74 21.69 -22.63
C THR A 437 -5.62 22.20 -23.52
N VAL A 438 -4.47 21.53 -23.55
CA VAL A 438 -3.31 21.99 -24.34
C VAL A 438 -3.50 21.56 -25.79
N SER A 439 -3.54 22.52 -26.71
CA SER A 439 -3.61 22.24 -28.15
C SER A 439 -2.27 21.73 -28.68
N GLY A 440 -2.30 20.70 -29.53
CA GLY A 440 -1.11 20.17 -30.20
C GLY A 440 -1.37 18.84 -30.85
#